data_AF-A0A3Q0JAH1-F1
#
_entry.id   AF-A0A3Q0JAH1-F1
#
_cell.length_a   1.000
_cell.length_b   1.000
_cell.length_c   1.000
_cell.angle_alpha   90.00
_cell.angle_beta   90.00
_cell.angle_gamma   90.00
#
_symmetry.space_group_name_H-M   'P 1'
#
loop_
_entity.id
_entity.type
_entity.pdbx_description
1 polymer ?
#
loop_
_entity_poly.entity_id
_entity_poly.type
_entity_poly.pdbx_seq_one_letter_code
_entity_poly.pdbx_strand_id
1 'polypeptide(L)' 'MYKLVSMYADGPDENLLFQSTEGQLNLIETDYSKVLKPLLDLHLGRHHSIPMLLSALTQELFQRQTMSMTNSTLSV' A
#
# COMPACT_ATOMS: atom_id res chain seq x y z
N MET A 1 4.30 8.05 -15.44
CA MET A 1 3.48 7.18 -14.58
C MET A 1 4.40 6.26 -13.83
N TYR A 2 4.19 6.07 -12.53
CA TYR A 2 4.99 5.23 -11.66
C TYR A 2 4.10 4.11 -11.12
N LYS A 3 4.57 2.87 -11.19
CA LYS A 3 3.93 1.71 -10.57
C LYS A 3 4.75 1.31 -9.36
N LEU A 4 4.10 1.24 -8.20
CA LEU A 4 4.71 0.82 -6.95
C LEU A 4 4.10 -0.52 -6.53
N VAL A 5 4.96 -1.53 -6.43
CA VAL A 5 4.62 -2.86 -5.90
C VAL A 5 5.39 -3.02 -4.60
N SER A 6 4.67 -3.33 -3.52
CA SER A 6 5.32 -3.62 -2.24
C SER A 6 6.10 -4.92 -2.32
N MET A 7 7.23 -5.02 -1.61
CA MET A 7 7.93 -6.30 -1.42
C MET A 7 7.08 -7.33 -0.64
N TYR A 8 6.05 -6.85 0.06
CA TYR A 8 5.14 -7.64 0.88
C TYR A 8 3.75 -7.82 0.23
N ALA A 9 3.62 -7.49 -1.06
CA ALA A 9 2.37 -7.69 -1.79
C ALA A 9 2.10 -9.18 -2.02
N ASP A 10 0.84 -9.60 -1.97
CA ASP A 10 0.44 -10.98 -2.23
C ASP A 10 0.52 -11.34 -3.73
N GLY A 11 0.54 -10.34 -4.61
CA GLY A 11 0.68 -10.54 -6.05
C GLY A 11 0.99 -9.25 -6.84
N PRO A 12 1.29 -9.36 -8.15
CA PRO A 12 1.69 -8.22 -8.99
C PRO A 12 0.57 -7.21 -9.28
N ASP A 13 -0.68 -7.60 -9.01
CA ASP A 13 -1.89 -6.77 -9.17
C ASP A 13 -2.15 -5.88 -7.94
N GLU A 14 -1.51 -6.18 -6.80
CA GLU A 14 -1.54 -5.36 -5.59
C GLU A 14 -0.54 -4.20 -5.68
N ASN A 15 -0.88 -3.23 -6.52
CA ASN A 15 0.00 -2.12 -6.83
C ASN A 15 -0.70 -0.75 -6.75
N LEU A 16 0.09 0.26 -6.40
CA LEU A 16 -0.32 1.65 -6.46
C LEU A 16 0.22 2.28 -7.74
N LEU A 17 -0.64 3.02 -8.44
CA LEU A 17 -0.28 3.76 -9.63
C LEU A 17 -0.26 5.25 -9.31
N PHE A 18 0.86 5.90 -9.60
CA PHE A 18 1.01 7.35 -9.44
C PHE A 18 1.28 8.03 -10.79
N GLN A 19 0.68 9.18 -11.00
CA GLN A 19 0.97 10.06 -12.13
C GLN A 19 1.65 11.31 -11.61
N SER A 20 2.78 11.69 -12.21
CA SER A 20 3.36 13.02 -11.98
C SER A 20 2.81 13.97 -13.03
N THR A 21 2.12 15.01 -12.59
CA THR A 21 1.58 16.10 -13.41
C THR A 21 2.06 17.41 -12.81
N GLU A 22 2.81 18.20 -13.58
CA GLU A 22 3.30 19.52 -13.13
C GLU A 22 4.08 19.48 -11.81
N GLY A 23 4.83 18.39 -11.58
CA GLY A 23 5.61 18.20 -10.35
C GLY A 23 4.80 17.71 -9.15
N GLN A 24 3.50 17.52 -9.28
CA GLN A 24 2.66 16.89 -8.26
C GLN A 24 2.46 15.41 -8.56
N LEU A 25 2.60 14.57 -7.53
CA LEU A 25 2.40 13.13 -7.62
C LEU A 25 0.98 12.77 -7.17
N ASN A 26 0.12 12.41 -8.13
CA ASN A 26 -1.27 12.07 -7.93
C ASN A 26 -1.47 10.56 -7.95
N LEU A 27 -2.28 10.02 -7.04
CA LEU A 27 -2.65 8.61 -7.04
C LEU A 27 -3.77 8.35 -8.06
N ILE A 28 -3.60 7.34 -8.92
CA ILE A 28 -4.64 6.85 -9.82
C ILE A 28 -5.45 5.79 -9.09
N GLU A 29 -6.77 5.90 -9.15
CA GLU A 29 -7.67 4.90 -8.56
C GLU A 29 -7.57 3.57 -9.33
N THR A 30 -7.29 2.50 -8.58
CA THR A 30 -7.28 1.10 -9.03
C THR A 30 -8.13 0.27 -8.07
N ASP A 31 -8.40 -0.99 -8.41
CA ASP A 31 -9.13 -1.86 -7.48
C ASP A 31 -8.35 -2.09 -6.17
N TYR A 32 -7.01 -2.13 -6.25
CA TYR A 32 -6.17 -2.22 -5.06
C TYR A 32 -6.20 -0.92 -4.23
N SER A 33 -6.22 0.26 -4.85
CA SER A 33 -6.32 1.51 -4.08
C SER A 33 -7.66 1.63 -3.34
N LYS A 34 -8.74 1.04 -3.86
CA LYS A 34 -10.04 0.98 -3.16
C LYS A 34 -9.96 0.14 -1.88
N VAL A 35 -9.23 -0.98 -1.92
CA VAL A 35 -8.98 -1.81 -0.72
C VAL A 35 -8.21 -1.02 0.34
N LEU A 36 -7.27 -0.18 -0.09
CA LEU A 36 -6.45 0.67 0.79
C LEU A 36 -7.10 2.00 1.18
N LYS A 37 -8.36 2.25 0.79
CA LYS A 37 -9.02 3.54 0.97
C LYS A 37 -8.94 4.11 2.41
N PRO A 38 -9.10 3.33 3.48
CA PRO A 38 -8.93 3.86 4.84
C PRO A 38 -7.53 4.42 5.13
N LEU A 39 -6.48 3.74 4.65
CA LEU A 39 -5.08 4.18 4.75
C LEU A 39 -4.82 5.44 3.91
N LEU A 40 -5.39 5.48 2.70
CA LEU A 40 -5.29 6.62 1.80
C LEU A 40 -5.97 7.87 2.38
N ASP A 41 -7.19 7.74 2.87
CA ASP A 41 -7.96 8.84 3.46
C ASP A 41 -7.21 9.42 4.68
N LEU A 42 -6.62 8.54 5.50
CA LEU A 42 -5.82 8.95 6.66
C LEU A 42 -4.54 9.68 6.25
N HIS A 43 -3.70 9.11 5.38
CA HIS A 43 -2.35 9.64 5.15
C HIS A 43 -2.25 10.64 4.00
N LEU A 44 -3.06 10.50 2.95
CA LEU A 44 -3.14 11.50 1.87
C LEU A 44 -4.19 12.56 2.16
N GLY A 45 -5.39 12.16 2.62
CA GLY A 45 -6.48 13.10 2.87
C GLY A 45 -6.23 14.05 4.04
N ARG A 46 -5.69 13.54 5.15
CA ARG A 46 -5.44 14.37 6.36
C ARG A 46 -4.02 14.93 6.43
N HIS A 47 -3.01 14.12 6.09
CA HIS A 47 -1.61 14.50 6.26
C HIS A 47 -0.92 14.98 4.98
N HIS A 48 -1.52 14.77 3.81
CA HIS A 48 -0.95 15.13 2.50
C HIS A 48 0.48 14.59 2.29
N SER A 49 0.78 13.40 2.85
CA SER A 49 2.14 12.86 2.90
C SER A 49 2.21 11.46 2.30
N ILE A 50 2.73 11.40 1.09
CA ILE A 50 3.05 10.13 0.40
C ILE A 50 4.06 9.29 1.20
N PRO A 51 5.15 9.87 1.77
CA PRO A 51 6.06 9.09 2.61
C PRO A 51 5.38 8.43 3.82
N MET A 52 4.42 9.10 4.45
CA MET A 52 3.65 8.52 5.55
C MET A 52 2.75 7.39 5.08
N LEU A 53 2.04 7.58 3.97
CA LEU A 53 1.22 6.52 3.37
C LEU A 53 2.06 5.26 3.11
N LEU A 54 3.21 5.43 2.45
CA LEU A 54 4.06 4.29 2.08
C LEU A 54 4.64 3.60 3.31
N SER A 55 4.98 4.35 4.37
CA SER A 55 5.44 3.78 5.64
C SER A 55 4.37 2.93 6.30
N ALA A 56 3.15 3.47 6.41
CA ALA A 56 2.01 2.77 7.02
C ALA A 56 1.60 1.52 6.21
N LEU A 57 1.55 1.64 4.87
CA LEU A 57 1.28 0.51 3.98
C LEU A 57 2.33 -0.61 4.14
N THR A 58 3.60 -0.23 4.23
CA THR A 58 4.70 -1.19 4.43
C THR A 58 4.53 -1.93 5.75
N GLN A 59 4.20 -1.23 6.83
CA GLN A 59 3.96 -1.83 8.15
C GLN A 59 2.76 -2.78 8.14
N GLU A 60 1.64 -2.37 7.56
CA GLU A 60 0.42 -3.17 7.45
C GLU A 60 0.68 -4.49 6.69
N LEU A 61 1.32 -4.41 5.52
CA LEU A 61 1.60 -5.59 4.70
C LEU A 61 2.62 -6.53 5.37
N PHE A 62 3.66 -5.96 5.98
CA PHE A 62 4.64 -6.74 6.74
C PHE A 62 4.00 -7.50 7.92
N GLN A 63 3.10 -6.85 8.66
CA GLN A 63 2.37 -7.49 9.75
C GLN A 63 1.51 -8.65 9.26
N ARG A 64 0.76 -8.45 8.17
CA ARG A 64 -0.07 -9.50 7.55
C ARG A 64 0.77 -10.72 7.15
N GLN A 65 1.91 -10.50 6.50
CA GLN A 65 2.80 -11.59 6.11
C GLN A 65 3.34 -12.33 7.34
N THR A 66 3.75 -11.61 8.38
CA THR A 66 4.29 -12.19 9.62
C THR A 66 3.24 -13.01 10.37
N MET A 67 2.00 -12.53 10.45
CA MET A 67 0.88 -13.26 11.07
C MET A 67 0.52 -14.52 10.27
N SER A 68 0.51 -14.43 8.93
CA SER A 68 0.28 -15.58 8.05
C SER A 68 1.35 -16.66 8.23
N MET A 69 2.63 -16.26 8.33
CA MET A 69 3.73 -17.18 8.63
C MET A 69 3.58 -17.86 10.01
N THR A 70 3.18 -17.11 11.04
CA THR A 70 3.01 -17.64 12.40
C THR A 70 1.89 -18.69 12.45
N ASN A 71 0.78 -18.46 11.76
CA ASN A 71 -0.33 -19.42 11.67
C ASN A 71 0.07 -20.70 10.94
N SER A 72 0.95 -20.59 9.93
CA SER A 72 1.47 -21.74 9.19
C SER A 72 2.37 -22.63 10.05
N THR A 73 3.13 -22.05 10.98
CA THR A 73 4.02 -22.82 11.88
C THR A 73 3.33 -23.53 13.03
N LEU A 74 2.11 -23.11 13.43
CA LEU A 74 1.33 -23.76 14.50
C LEU A 74 0.51 -24.97 14.01
N SER A 75 0.57 -25.27 12.72
CA SER A 75 -0.18 -26.36 12.08
C SER A 75 0.61 -27.67 11.94
N VAL A 76 1.75 -27.81 12.64
CA VAL A 76 2.67 -28.97 12.59
C VAL A 76 2.67 -29.72 13.91
#